data_AF-R0EEB7-F1
#
_entry.id   AF-R0EEB7-F1
#
_cell.length_a   1.000
_cell.length_b   1.000
_cell.length_c   1.000
_cell.angle_alpha   90.00
_cell.angle_beta   90.00
_cell.angle_gamma   90.00
#
_symmetry.space_group_name_H-M   'P 1'
#
loop_
_entity.id
_entity.type
_entity.pdbx_description
1 polymer ?
#
loop_
_entity_poly.entity_id
_entity_poly.type
_entity_poly.pdbx_seq_one_letter_code
_entity_poly.pdbx_strand_id
1 'polypeptide(L)'
;MTLAILQARMSSSRLPGKVLADLVGAPMILRQIERVSRAQRISRLIVATSMRPDDDVLAKTLKDAGVEVVRGDLDDVLSRFILALDAAPEAPAAVRLTADCPLADPTVIDDTIALFHQSGADYASNTGDTRTFPKGLDVEIFRASALREAHVETIDPYDREHVTPFLYRRPERYRLVTLTQARDEGDARWTVDRPDDLDFVRAVYAALYAAHPDFSSDDVRALVARRPDLQTLGGDPRS
;
A
#
# COMPACT_ATOMS: atom_id res chain seq x y z
N MET A 1 2.67 13.46 13.48
CA MET A 1 2.90 12.01 13.56
C MET A 1 1.91 11.33 12.65
N THR A 2 2.40 10.46 11.76
CA THR A 2 1.55 9.71 10.82
C THR A 2 1.98 8.25 10.87
N LEU A 3 1.02 7.38 11.15
CA LEU A 3 1.22 5.93 11.19
C LEU A 3 1.08 5.35 9.77
N ALA A 4 1.96 4.46 9.35
CA ALA A 4 1.71 3.61 8.19
C ALA A 4 1.14 2.27 8.64
N ILE A 5 0.02 1.87 8.05
CA ILE A 5 -0.60 0.56 8.24
C ILE A 5 -0.50 -0.18 6.92
N LEU A 6 0.37 -1.19 6.87
CA LEU A 6 0.55 -2.06 5.72
C LEU A 6 -0.32 -3.30 5.88
N GLN A 7 -1.40 -3.42 5.11
CA GLN A 7 -2.24 -4.63 5.15
C GLN A 7 -1.62 -5.76 4.34
N ALA A 8 -1.50 -6.93 4.94
CA ALA A 8 -0.91 -8.12 4.32
C ALA A 8 -1.70 -9.38 4.68
N ARG A 9 -1.72 -10.36 3.78
CA ARG A 9 -2.21 -11.72 4.04
C ARG A 9 -1.57 -12.72 3.07
N MET A 10 -1.44 -13.96 3.48
CA MET A 10 -0.96 -15.07 2.66
C MET A 10 -2.03 -15.56 1.68
N SER A 11 -3.31 -15.48 2.06
CA SER A 11 -4.47 -16.04 1.35
C SER A 11 -4.95 -15.22 0.14
N SER A 12 -4.03 -14.71 -0.68
CA SER A 12 -4.37 -14.10 -1.98
C SER A 12 -5.00 -15.14 -2.93
N SER A 13 -6.11 -14.80 -3.58
CA SER A 13 -6.86 -15.73 -4.44
C SER A 13 -6.13 -16.09 -5.74
N ARG A 14 -5.50 -15.10 -6.38
CA ARG A 14 -4.85 -15.25 -7.70
C ARG A 14 -3.39 -15.67 -7.62
N LEU A 15 -2.71 -15.33 -6.52
CA LEU A 15 -1.32 -15.70 -6.28
C LEU A 15 -1.08 -15.88 -4.78
N PRO A 16 -1.45 -17.05 -4.21
CA PRO A 16 -1.25 -17.35 -2.79
C PRO A 16 0.23 -17.22 -2.39
N GLY A 17 0.50 -16.64 -1.22
CA GLY A 17 1.85 -16.47 -0.70
C GLY A 17 2.68 -15.39 -1.41
N LYS A 18 2.10 -14.58 -2.31
CA LYS A 18 2.80 -13.51 -3.05
C LYS A 18 3.63 -12.59 -2.16
N VAL A 19 3.14 -12.26 -0.97
CA VAL A 19 3.80 -11.37 0.00
C VAL A 19 5.16 -11.90 0.49
N LEU A 20 5.38 -13.22 0.45
CA LEU A 20 6.65 -13.87 0.79
C LEU A 20 7.43 -14.36 -0.43
N ALA A 21 6.98 -14.05 -1.65
CA ALA A 21 7.72 -14.42 -2.86
C ALA A 21 9.13 -13.80 -2.82
N ASP A 22 10.11 -14.56 -3.30
CA ASP A 22 11.48 -14.06 -3.40
C ASP A 22 11.56 -12.89 -4.38
N LEU A 23 12.17 -11.81 -3.89
CA LEU A 23 12.48 -10.62 -4.63
C LEU A 23 13.92 -10.19 -4.30
N VAL A 24 14.83 -10.63 -5.17
CA VAL A 24 16.29 -10.45 -5.07
C VAL A 24 16.83 -10.88 -3.70
N GLY A 25 16.52 -12.13 -3.31
CA GLY A 25 17.04 -12.78 -2.11
C GLY A 25 16.34 -12.39 -0.80
N ALA A 26 15.22 -11.67 -0.86
CA ALA A 26 14.41 -11.33 0.31
C ALA A 26 12.91 -11.46 0.02
N PRO A 27 12.07 -11.73 1.03
CA PRO A 27 10.62 -11.68 0.89
C PRO A 27 10.12 -10.33 0.34
N MET A 28 9.21 -10.38 -0.63
CA MET A 28 8.63 -9.20 -1.28
C MET A 28 8.11 -8.15 -0.28
N ILE A 29 7.42 -8.56 0.79
CA ILE A 29 6.92 -7.62 1.81
C ILE A 29 8.04 -6.87 2.53
N LEU A 30 9.19 -7.51 2.77
CA LEU A 30 10.33 -6.85 3.40
C LEU A 30 10.96 -5.83 2.45
N ARG A 31 11.00 -6.11 1.14
CA ARG A 31 11.40 -5.14 0.11
C ARG A 31 10.45 -3.95 0.05
N GLN A 32 9.15 -4.19 0.21
CA GLN A 32 8.18 -3.10 0.26
C GLN A 32 8.37 -2.24 1.51
N ILE A 33 8.54 -2.86 2.68
CA ILE A 33 8.79 -2.15 3.95
C ILE A 33 10.07 -1.32 3.88
N GLU A 34 11.13 -1.85 3.25
CA GLU A 34 12.39 -1.13 2.99
C GLU A 34 12.17 0.14 2.15
N ARG A 35 11.25 0.11 1.19
CA ARG A 35 10.90 1.30 0.39
C ARG A 35 10.05 2.28 1.17
N VAL A 36 9.04 1.79 1.89
CA VAL A 36 8.13 2.62 2.69
C VAL A 36 8.88 3.34 3.82
N SER A 37 9.89 2.70 4.43
CA SER A 37 10.69 3.30 5.50
C SER A 37 11.55 4.50 5.04
N ARG A 38 11.69 4.72 3.73
CA ARG A 38 12.36 5.90 3.17
C ARG A 38 11.46 7.14 3.13
N ALA A 39 10.15 6.99 3.28
CA ALA A 39 9.23 8.12 3.37
C ALA A 39 9.53 8.94 4.64
N GLN A 40 9.68 10.25 4.48
CA GLN A 40 10.11 11.14 5.55
C GLN A 40 8.97 11.54 6.49
N ARG A 41 7.72 11.38 6.06
CA ARG A 41 6.53 11.79 6.83
C ARG A 41 5.85 10.63 7.57
N ILE A 42 6.36 9.40 7.43
CA ILE A 42 5.92 8.25 8.22
C ILE A 42 6.75 8.20 9.51
N SER A 43 6.08 8.17 10.66
CA SER A 43 6.75 8.11 11.97
C SER A 43 6.90 6.68 12.50
N ARG A 44 6.01 5.78 12.10
CA ARG A 44 5.93 4.40 12.56
C ARG A 44 5.22 3.56 11.51
N LEU A 45 5.58 2.30 11.38
CA LEU A 45 4.93 1.35 10.49
C LEU A 45 4.48 0.12 11.26
N ILE A 46 3.22 -0.26 11.08
CA ILE A 46 2.64 -1.50 11.62
C ILE A 46 2.09 -2.31 10.45
N VAL A 47 2.39 -3.60 10.43
CA VAL A 47 1.76 -4.54 9.48
C VAL A 47 0.50 -5.13 10.12
N ALA A 48 -0.61 -5.04 9.40
CA ALA A 48 -1.88 -5.65 9.80
C ALA A 48 -2.14 -6.93 8.99
N THR A 49 -2.15 -8.08 9.66
CA THR A 49 -2.37 -9.40 9.05
C THR A 49 -3.48 -10.18 9.76
N SER A 50 -3.93 -11.33 9.24
CA SER A 50 -4.96 -12.13 9.92
C SER A 50 -4.40 -13.04 11.02
N MET A 51 -5.27 -13.47 11.93
CA MET A 51 -5.00 -14.52 12.92
C MET A 51 -5.08 -15.93 12.35
N ARG A 52 -5.38 -16.11 11.05
CA ARG A 52 -5.42 -17.46 10.48
C ARG A 52 -4.03 -18.11 10.52
N PRO A 53 -3.95 -19.44 10.74
CA PRO A 53 -2.67 -20.16 10.77
C PRO A 53 -1.83 -19.96 9.50
N ASP A 54 -2.49 -19.79 8.36
CA ASP A 54 -1.91 -19.53 7.05
C ASP A 54 -0.98 -18.29 7.07
N ASP A 55 -1.28 -17.30 7.93
CA ASP A 55 -0.52 -16.06 8.11
C ASP A 55 0.56 -16.15 9.21
N ASP A 56 0.70 -17.28 9.91
CA ASP A 56 1.70 -17.43 10.99
C ASP A 56 3.13 -17.25 10.47
N VAL A 57 3.42 -17.79 9.28
CA VAL A 57 4.73 -17.65 8.64
C VAL A 57 5.03 -16.20 8.28
N LEU A 58 4.02 -15.44 7.84
CA LEU A 58 4.14 -14.02 7.54
C LEU A 58 4.42 -13.22 8.81
N ALA A 59 3.62 -13.43 9.86
CA ALA A 59 3.80 -12.77 11.16
C ALA A 59 5.18 -13.08 11.76
N LYS A 60 5.63 -14.34 11.67
CA LYS A 60 6.98 -14.73 12.11
C LYS A 60 8.07 -14.02 11.31
N THR A 61 7.97 -14.02 9.98
CA THR A 61 8.95 -13.37 9.10
C THR A 61 9.10 -11.88 9.42
N LEU A 62 7.97 -11.19 9.64
CA LEU A 62 7.95 -9.78 10.01
C LEU A 62 8.55 -9.52 11.39
N LYS A 63 8.19 -10.34 12.39
CA LYS A 63 8.74 -10.25 13.74
C LYS A 63 10.26 -10.49 13.77
N ASP A 64 10.74 -11.49 13.04
CA ASP A 64 12.17 -11.80 12.93
C ASP A 64 12.94 -10.64 12.26
N ALA A 65 12.27 -9.87 11.38
CA ALA A 65 12.80 -8.65 10.77
C ALA A 65 12.63 -7.38 11.65
N GLY A 66 12.10 -7.51 12.87
CA GLY A 66 11.88 -6.38 13.79
C GLY A 66 10.72 -5.47 13.41
N VAL A 67 9.80 -5.93 12.56
CA VAL A 67 8.62 -5.17 12.12
C VAL A 67 7.46 -5.43 13.09
N GLU A 68 6.77 -4.37 13.48
CA GLU A 68 5.59 -4.45 14.33
C GLU A 68 4.40 -5.05 13.58
N VAL A 69 3.69 -5.97 14.24
CA VAL A 69 2.57 -6.69 13.63
C VAL A 69 1.37 -6.68 14.56
N VAL A 70 0.20 -6.33 14.03
CA VAL A 70 -1.09 -6.61 14.64
C VAL A 70 -1.80 -7.71 13.85
N ARG A 71 -2.50 -8.58 14.57
CA ARG A 71 -3.27 -9.68 13.99
C ARG A 71 -4.74 -9.56 14.38
N GLY A 72 -5.64 -9.73 13.42
CA GLY A 72 -7.08 -9.73 13.68
C GLY A 72 -7.86 -10.62 12.71
N ASP A 73 -9.16 -10.37 12.57
CA ASP A 73 -10.03 -11.14 11.69
C ASP A 73 -9.55 -11.09 10.23
N LEU A 74 -9.72 -12.18 9.45
CA LEU A 74 -9.35 -12.21 8.03
C LEU A 74 -10.21 -11.23 7.21
N ASP A 75 -11.51 -11.25 7.47
CA ASP A 75 -12.56 -10.68 6.63
C ASP A 75 -12.98 -9.28 7.13
N ASP A 76 -12.78 -8.98 8.42
CA ASP A 76 -12.93 -7.62 8.97
C ASP A 76 -11.58 -6.86 8.97
N VAL A 77 -11.20 -6.38 7.79
CA VAL A 77 -9.96 -5.61 7.60
C VAL A 77 -10.02 -4.29 8.33
N LEU A 78 -11.18 -3.60 8.33
CA LEU A 78 -11.39 -2.36 9.06
C LEU A 78 -11.05 -2.51 10.55
N SER A 79 -11.54 -3.57 11.20
CA SER A 79 -11.20 -3.87 12.60
C SER A 79 -9.69 -4.08 12.80
N ARG A 80 -8.97 -4.69 11.84
CA ARG A 80 -7.50 -4.80 11.92
C ARG A 80 -6.80 -3.44 11.86
N PHE A 81 -7.34 -2.50 11.08
CA PHE A 81 -6.83 -1.13 11.06
C PHE A 81 -7.09 -0.41 12.39
N ILE A 82 -8.22 -0.67 13.05
CA ILE A 82 -8.48 -0.16 14.40
C ILE A 82 -7.47 -0.72 15.40
N LEU A 83 -7.15 -2.02 15.35
CA LEU A 83 -6.10 -2.60 16.20
C LEU A 83 -4.73 -1.92 16.01
N ALA A 84 -4.38 -1.57 14.76
CA ALA A 84 -3.14 -0.84 14.48
C ALA A 84 -3.18 0.61 15.04
N LEU A 85 -4.32 1.29 14.93
CA LEU A 85 -4.52 2.61 15.53
C LEU A 85 -4.50 2.57 17.07
N ASP A 86 -5.03 1.51 17.68
CA ASP A 86 -5.00 1.30 19.13
C ASP A 86 -3.60 1.00 19.66
N ALA A 87 -2.74 0.39 18.83
CA ALA A 87 -1.33 0.19 19.13
C ALA A 87 -0.49 1.48 19.02
N ALA A 88 -1.05 2.55 18.43
CA ALA A 88 -0.43 3.87 18.25
C ALA A 88 -1.43 5.01 18.54
N PRO A 89 -1.97 5.10 19.77
CA PRO A 89 -3.04 6.03 20.13
C PRO A 89 -2.66 7.52 19.95
N GLU A 90 -1.36 7.82 19.90
CA GLU A 90 -0.80 9.14 19.65
C GLU A 90 -0.87 9.58 18.17
N ALA A 91 -1.16 8.68 17.23
CA ALA A 91 -1.21 8.98 15.81
C ALA A 91 -2.57 9.56 15.40
N PRO A 92 -2.68 10.86 15.06
CA PRO A 92 -3.95 11.48 14.66
C PRO A 92 -4.42 11.06 13.25
N ALA A 93 -3.53 10.47 12.45
CA ALA A 93 -3.80 10.05 11.08
C ALA A 93 -2.97 8.80 10.73
N ALA A 94 -3.50 7.99 9.82
CA ALA A 94 -2.82 6.82 9.31
C ALA A 94 -2.88 6.74 7.77
N VAL A 95 -1.80 6.24 7.19
CA VAL A 95 -1.66 5.88 5.79
C VAL A 95 -1.96 4.40 5.64
N ARG A 96 -2.89 4.06 4.75
CA ARG A 96 -3.16 2.70 4.30
C ARG A 96 -2.29 2.38 3.09
N LEU A 97 -1.60 1.24 3.17
CA LEU A 97 -0.82 0.64 2.09
C LEU A 97 -1.18 -0.85 1.98
N THR A 98 -1.09 -1.43 0.78
CA THR A 98 -1.35 -2.87 0.55
C THR A 98 -0.05 -3.61 0.22
N ALA A 99 0.12 -4.83 0.75
CA ALA A 99 1.36 -5.62 0.63
C ALA A 99 1.61 -6.24 -0.76
N ASP A 100 0.85 -5.83 -1.76
CA ASP A 100 1.02 -6.20 -3.18
C ASP A 100 1.55 -5.06 -4.04
N CYS A 101 2.04 -4.00 -3.39
CA CYS A 101 2.62 -2.82 -4.02
C CYS A 101 4.14 -2.75 -3.74
N PRO A 102 4.95 -3.73 -4.17
CA PRO A 102 6.38 -3.76 -3.85
C PRO A 102 7.16 -2.62 -4.47
N LEU A 103 6.61 -1.92 -5.46
CA LEU A 103 7.23 -0.74 -6.09
C LEU A 103 6.79 0.59 -5.45
N ALA A 104 6.11 0.57 -4.30
CA ALA A 104 5.68 1.77 -3.58
C ALA A 104 6.77 2.85 -3.53
N ASP A 105 6.39 4.09 -3.83
CA ASP A 105 7.32 5.21 -3.94
C ASP A 105 7.24 6.10 -2.68
N PRO A 106 8.35 6.29 -1.94
CA PRO A 106 8.34 7.12 -0.74
C PRO A 106 7.95 8.57 -1.02
N THR A 107 8.23 9.10 -2.21
CA THR A 107 7.87 10.47 -2.61
C THR A 107 6.35 10.60 -2.78
N VAL A 108 5.71 9.63 -3.43
CA VAL A 108 4.24 9.63 -3.61
C VAL A 108 3.52 9.52 -2.27
N ILE A 109 4.05 8.68 -1.37
CA ILE A 109 3.56 8.58 0.02
C ILE A 109 3.67 9.94 0.70
N ASP A 110 4.85 10.54 0.66
CA ASP A 110 5.15 11.81 1.30
C ASP A 110 4.31 12.98 0.76
N ASP A 111 4.11 13.05 -0.55
CA ASP A 111 3.29 14.06 -1.21
C ASP A 111 1.80 13.90 -0.86
N THR A 112 1.30 12.67 -0.77
CA THR A 112 -0.09 12.40 -0.36
C THR A 112 -0.31 12.80 1.10
N ILE A 113 0.65 12.49 1.99
CA ILE A 113 0.61 12.93 3.40
C ILE A 113 0.67 14.46 3.48
N ALA A 114 1.53 15.11 2.70
CA ALA A 114 1.65 16.56 2.68
C ALA A 114 0.34 17.23 2.24
N LEU A 115 -0.28 16.75 1.15
CA LEU A 115 -1.57 17.24 0.65
C LEU A 115 -2.68 17.11 1.70
N PHE A 116 -2.75 15.96 2.37
CA PHE A 116 -3.71 15.72 3.46
C PHE A 116 -3.60 16.77 4.57
N HIS A 117 -2.39 17.03 5.06
CA HIS A 117 -2.18 18.01 6.15
C HIS A 117 -2.40 19.45 5.69
N GLN A 118 -1.92 19.83 4.50
CA GLN A 118 -2.07 21.19 3.96
C GLN A 118 -3.53 21.53 3.67
N SER A 119 -4.30 20.57 3.18
CA SER A 119 -5.72 20.77 2.93
C SER A 119 -6.55 20.71 4.21
N GLY A 120 -6.09 20.04 5.27
CA GLY A 120 -6.94 19.75 6.43
C GLY A 120 -8.08 18.79 6.09
N ALA A 121 -7.87 17.90 5.12
CA ALA A 121 -8.81 16.86 4.71
C ALA A 121 -9.03 15.79 5.80
N ASP A 122 -10.17 15.10 5.73
CA ASP A 122 -10.46 13.89 6.51
C ASP A 122 -9.90 12.63 5.85
N TYR A 123 -9.79 12.67 4.52
CA TYR A 123 -9.27 11.61 3.68
C TYR A 123 -8.54 12.20 2.46
N ALA A 124 -7.38 11.66 2.14
CA ALA A 124 -6.69 11.92 0.88
C ALA A 124 -6.24 10.62 0.21
N SER A 125 -6.20 10.61 -1.12
CA SER A 125 -5.74 9.47 -1.89
C SER A 125 -5.17 9.87 -3.24
N ASN A 126 -4.35 9.02 -3.85
CA ASN A 126 -3.97 9.15 -5.27
C ASN A 126 -4.78 8.24 -6.20
N THR A 127 -5.83 7.60 -5.67
CA THR A 127 -6.72 6.66 -6.37
C THR A 127 -8.18 7.15 -6.45
N GLY A 128 -8.40 8.46 -6.28
CA GLY A 128 -9.74 9.08 -6.34
C GLY A 128 -10.38 9.07 -7.74
N ASP A 129 -11.31 10.00 -8.00
CA ASP A 129 -12.11 10.05 -9.24
C ASP A 129 -11.28 9.96 -10.54
N THR A 130 -10.05 10.48 -10.51
CA THR A 130 -9.10 10.32 -11.61
C THR A 130 -7.80 9.74 -11.07
N ARG A 131 -7.52 8.49 -11.42
CA ARG A 131 -6.24 7.85 -11.17
C ARG A 131 -5.27 8.30 -12.27
N THR A 132 -4.20 8.99 -11.87
CA THR A 132 -3.10 9.37 -12.78
C THR A 132 -1.81 8.62 -12.49
N PHE A 133 -1.71 7.95 -11.34
CA PHE A 133 -0.55 7.14 -10.96
C PHE A 133 -0.75 5.66 -11.35
N PRO A 134 0.35 4.93 -11.65
CA PRO A 134 0.29 3.48 -11.84
C PRO A 134 -0.39 2.76 -10.67
N LYS A 135 -1.24 1.77 -10.98
CA LYS A 135 -1.79 0.83 -9.98
C LYS A 135 -0.64 0.12 -9.30
N GLY A 136 -0.48 0.26 -8.00
CA GLY A 136 0.70 -0.24 -7.29
C GLY A 136 1.56 0.86 -6.65
N LEU A 137 1.24 2.13 -6.93
CA LEU A 137 1.72 3.28 -6.17
C LEU A 137 0.61 3.84 -5.27
N ASP A 138 -0.40 3.03 -4.96
CA ASP A 138 -1.63 3.45 -4.29
C ASP A 138 -1.33 3.88 -2.85
N VAL A 139 -1.79 5.08 -2.49
CA VAL A 139 -1.66 5.65 -1.15
C VAL A 139 -2.99 6.25 -0.75
N GLU A 140 -3.47 5.88 0.43
CA GLU A 140 -4.63 6.49 1.07
C GLU A 140 -4.22 6.93 2.47
N ILE A 141 -4.68 8.11 2.90
CA ILE A 141 -4.48 8.62 4.26
C ILE A 141 -5.80 9.13 4.80
N PHE A 142 -6.06 8.88 6.08
CA PHE A 142 -7.27 9.32 6.75
C PHE A 142 -6.99 9.76 8.19
N ARG A 143 -7.90 10.58 8.73
CA ARG A 143 -7.95 10.87 10.17
C ARG A 143 -8.27 9.59 10.94
N ALA A 144 -7.55 9.35 12.03
CA ALA A 144 -7.81 8.21 12.91
C ALA A 144 -9.22 8.29 13.50
N SER A 145 -9.72 9.48 13.83
CA SER A 145 -11.10 9.68 14.30
C SER A 145 -12.13 9.27 13.25
N ALA A 146 -11.95 9.66 11.99
CA ALA A 146 -12.86 9.33 10.90
C ALA A 146 -12.94 7.81 10.67
N LEU A 147 -11.81 7.10 10.74
CA LEU A 147 -11.82 5.64 10.63
C LEU A 147 -12.49 4.96 11.84
N ARG A 148 -12.34 5.51 13.05
CA ARG A 148 -13.04 5.01 14.25
C ARG A 148 -14.55 5.21 14.15
N GLU A 149 -15.00 6.35 13.63
CA GLU A 149 -16.41 6.59 13.31
C GLU A 149 -16.94 5.55 12.32
N ALA A 150 -16.20 5.32 11.22
CA ALA A 150 -16.54 4.29 10.24
C ALA A 150 -16.69 2.90 10.88
N HIS A 151 -15.76 2.50 11.75
CA HIS A 151 -15.79 1.20 12.42
C HIS A 151 -17.01 1.01 13.34
N VAL A 152 -17.47 2.08 14.01
CA VAL A 152 -18.66 2.03 14.86
C VAL A 152 -19.94 1.97 14.03
N GLU A 153 -20.01 2.74 12.94
CA GLU A 153 -21.26 2.97 12.21
C GLU A 153 -21.51 1.95 11.10
N THR A 154 -20.47 1.46 10.41
CA THR A 154 -20.67 0.60 9.26
C THR A 154 -20.87 -0.86 9.64
N ILE A 155 -21.90 -1.47 9.09
CA ILE A 155 -22.10 -2.92 9.07
C ILE A 155 -21.98 -3.49 7.64
N ASP A 156 -21.68 -2.64 6.65
CA ASP A 156 -21.53 -3.06 5.26
C ASP A 156 -20.26 -3.92 5.11
N PRO A 157 -20.37 -5.18 4.65
CA PRO A 157 -19.22 -6.04 4.42
C PRO A 157 -18.17 -5.42 3.47
N TYR A 158 -18.61 -4.62 2.49
CA TYR A 158 -17.70 -3.96 1.56
C TYR A 158 -16.86 -2.90 2.26
N ASP A 159 -17.46 -2.09 3.15
CA ASP A 159 -16.73 -1.11 3.94
C ASP A 159 -15.75 -1.80 4.92
N ARG A 160 -16.17 -2.93 5.49
CA ARG A 160 -15.35 -3.75 6.41
C ARG A 160 -14.13 -4.37 5.72
N GLU A 161 -14.29 -4.85 4.48
CA GLU A 161 -13.19 -5.45 3.71
C GLU A 161 -12.24 -4.39 3.12
N HIS A 162 -12.79 -3.28 2.61
CA HIS A 162 -12.01 -2.29 1.87
C HIS A 162 -11.60 -1.06 2.69
N VAL A 163 -11.97 -1.00 3.97
CA VAL A 163 -11.51 -0.04 5.01
C VAL A 163 -12.03 1.38 4.83
N THR A 164 -11.70 2.04 3.72
CA THR A 164 -11.95 3.45 3.45
C THR A 164 -13.24 3.80 2.66
N PRO A 165 -14.02 2.87 2.06
CA PRO A 165 -15.23 3.25 1.33
C PRO A 165 -16.26 4.01 2.16
N PHE A 166 -16.30 3.76 3.46
CA PHE A 166 -17.19 4.51 4.34
C PHE A 166 -16.93 6.03 4.28
N LEU A 167 -15.66 6.41 4.13
CA LEU A 167 -15.23 7.81 4.09
C LEU A 167 -15.50 8.43 2.73
N TYR A 168 -14.95 7.86 1.65
CA TYR A 168 -15.00 8.50 0.34
C TYR A 168 -16.38 8.44 -0.33
N ARG A 169 -17.28 7.54 0.10
CA ARG A 169 -18.68 7.50 -0.37
C ARG A 169 -19.57 8.55 0.29
N ARG A 170 -19.05 9.31 1.25
CA ARG A 170 -19.79 10.32 2.02
C ARG A 170 -19.12 11.71 1.96
N PRO A 171 -18.95 12.29 0.76
CA PRO A 171 -18.31 13.61 0.59
C PRO A 171 -19.07 14.75 1.27
N GLU A 172 -20.35 14.56 1.61
CA GLU A 172 -21.14 15.49 2.42
C GLU A 172 -20.72 15.54 3.89
N ARG A 173 -20.02 14.50 4.38
CA ARG A 173 -19.55 14.38 5.77
C ARG A 173 -18.05 14.55 5.90
N TYR A 174 -17.28 14.10 4.90
CA TYR A 174 -15.82 14.08 4.96
C TYR A 174 -15.22 14.95 3.88
N ARG A 175 -14.22 15.75 4.26
CA ARG A 175 -13.42 16.51 3.29
C ARG A 175 -12.45 15.58 2.58
N LEU A 176 -12.66 15.37 1.29
CA LEU A 176 -11.86 14.49 0.44
C LEU A 176 -10.91 15.33 -0.44
N VAL A 177 -9.67 14.90 -0.62
CA VAL A 177 -8.74 15.47 -1.60
C VAL A 177 -8.00 14.38 -2.37
N THR A 178 -7.70 14.63 -3.64
CA THR A 178 -7.03 13.66 -4.50
C THR A 178 -5.68 14.21 -4.96
N LEU A 179 -4.62 13.44 -4.78
CA LEU A 179 -3.32 13.72 -5.38
C LEU A 179 -3.32 13.23 -6.83
N THR A 180 -2.94 14.10 -7.76
CA THR A 180 -2.73 13.76 -9.17
C THR A 180 -1.35 14.16 -9.63
N GLN A 181 -0.86 13.52 -10.70
CA GLN A 181 0.36 13.91 -11.40
C GLN A 181 0.03 14.38 -12.82
N ALA A 182 0.95 15.16 -13.41
CA ALA A 182 0.78 15.69 -14.76
C ALA A 182 0.80 14.60 -15.85
N ARG A 183 1.49 13.48 -15.58
CA ARG A 183 1.55 12.34 -16.48
C ARG A 183 0.39 11.39 -16.17
N ASP A 184 -0.43 11.08 -17.17
CA ASP A 184 -1.50 10.12 -17.00
C ASP A 184 -0.99 8.69 -17.23
N GLU A 185 -0.80 7.96 -16.13
CA GLU A 185 -0.38 6.55 -16.09
C GLU A 185 -1.39 5.70 -15.32
N GLY A 186 -2.66 6.14 -15.22
CA GLY A 186 -3.67 5.44 -14.43
C GLY A 186 -3.95 3.99 -14.87
N ASP A 187 -3.67 3.70 -16.14
CA ASP A 187 -3.79 2.36 -16.71
C ASP A 187 -2.57 1.48 -16.48
N ALA A 188 -1.41 2.07 -16.15
CA ALA A 188 -0.19 1.32 -15.89
C ALA A 188 -0.36 0.45 -14.64
N ARG A 189 0.09 -0.81 -14.73
CA ARG A 189 -0.08 -1.81 -13.68
C ARG A 189 1.26 -2.22 -13.09
N TRP A 190 1.53 -1.87 -11.85
CA TRP A 190 2.73 -2.21 -11.09
C TRP A 190 2.44 -3.00 -9.79
N THR A 191 1.16 -3.23 -9.47
CA THR A 191 0.73 -4.14 -8.38
C THR A 191 0.92 -5.60 -8.76
N VAL A 192 1.14 -6.46 -7.76
CA VAL A 192 1.34 -7.90 -7.92
C VAL A 192 0.08 -8.66 -7.54
N ASP A 193 -0.70 -9.14 -8.50
CA ASP A 193 -1.78 -10.10 -8.23
C ASP A 193 -1.67 -11.40 -8.98
N ARG A 194 -0.97 -11.39 -10.11
CA ARG A 194 -0.81 -12.52 -11.02
C ARG A 194 0.66 -12.85 -11.20
N PRO A 195 1.00 -14.07 -11.69
CA PRO A 195 2.39 -14.46 -11.94
C PRO A 195 3.15 -13.47 -12.83
N ASP A 196 2.53 -12.95 -13.89
CA ASP A 196 3.12 -11.96 -14.80
C ASP A 196 3.41 -10.61 -14.14
N ASP A 197 2.61 -10.21 -13.16
CA ASP A 197 2.89 -9.01 -12.36
C ASP A 197 4.14 -9.22 -11.49
N LEU A 198 4.27 -10.41 -10.90
CA LEU A 198 5.46 -10.75 -10.11
C LEU A 198 6.71 -10.82 -11.00
N ASP A 199 6.59 -11.36 -12.21
CA ASP A 199 7.69 -11.39 -13.18
C ASP A 199 8.11 -9.99 -13.61
N PHE A 200 7.17 -9.07 -13.80
CA PHE A 200 7.46 -7.65 -14.03
C PHE A 200 8.26 -7.05 -12.87
N VAL A 201 7.76 -7.19 -11.64
CA VAL A 201 8.45 -6.66 -10.45
C VAL A 201 9.84 -7.28 -10.27
N ARG A 202 9.99 -8.59 -10.51
CA ARG A 202 11.29 -9.26 -10.48
C ARG A 202 12.24 -8.70 -11.51
N ALA A 203 11.79 -8.44 -12.74
CA ALA A 203 12.61 -7.83 -13.77
C ALA A 203 13.06 -6.41 -13.38
N VAL A 204 12.17 -5.62 -12.78
CA VAL A 204 12.49 -4.28 -12.25
C VAL A 204 13.56 -4.36 -11.16
N TYR A 205 13.34 -5.20 -10.13
CA TYR A 205 14.30 -5.35 -9.03
C TYR A 205 15.64 -5.92 -9.51
N ALA A 206 15.64 -6.92 -10.38
CA ALA A 206 16.87 -7.49 -10.93
C ALA A 206 17.69 -6.45 -11.70
N ALA A 207 17.04 -5.51 -12.40
CA ALA A 207 17.70 -4.48 -13.17
C ALA A 207 18.22 -3.31 -12.31
N LEU A 208 17.47 -2.91 -11.27
CA LEU A 208 17.74 -1.65 -10.56
C LEU A 208 18.34 -1.85 -9.16
N TYR A 209 17.87 -2.85 -8.41
CA TYR A 209 18.06 -2.90 -6.96
C TYR A 209 19.54 -3.04 -6.54
N ALA A 210 20.33 -3.84 -7.25
CA ALA A 210 21.73 -4.08 -6.87
C ALA A 210 22.62 -2.83 -7.01
N ALA A 211 22.33 -1.97 -7.99
CA ALA A 211 23.09 -0.74 -8.24
C ALA A 211 22.49 0.48 -7.54
N HIS A 212 21.16 0.50 -7.37
CA HIS A 212 20.41 1.64 -6.87
C HIS A 212 19.23 1.16 -6.01
N PRO A 213 19.47 0.68 -4.77
CA PRO A 213 18.43 0.06 -3.93
C PRO A 213 17.28 1.00 -3.54
N ASP A 214 17.51 2.31 -3.63
CA ASP A 214 16.59 3.41 -3.39
C ASP A 214 15.91 3.95 -4.67
N PHE A 215 15.92 3.18 -5.76
CA PHE A 215 15.27 3.55 -7.02
C PHE A 215 13.82 4.03 -6.86
N SER A 216 13.44 5.07 -7.61
CA SER A 216 12.12 5.70 -7.57
C SER A 216 11.19 5.16 -8.67
N SER A 217 9.94 5.63 -8.70
CA SER A 217 9.03 5.40 -9.82
C SER A 217 9.58 5.93 -11.15
N ASP A 218 10.39 7.00 -11.15
CA ASP A 218 11.04 7.52 -12.36
C ASP A 218 12.08 6.56 -12.92
N ASP A 219 12.83 5.87 -12.07
CA ASP A 219 13.77 4.83 -12.50
C ASP A 219 13.03 3.64 -13.14
N VAL A 220 11.88 3.25 -12.57
CA VAL A 220 11.01 2.21 -13.14
C VAL A 220 10.51 2.65 -14.52
N ARG A 221 10.00 3.88 -14.66
CA ARG A 221 9.57 4.45 -15.95
C ARG A 221 10.70 4.44 -16.97
N ALA A 222 11.89 4.89 -16.57
CA ALA A 222 13.06 4.94 -17.44
C ALA A 222 13.54 3.53 -17.86
N LEU A 223 13.40 2.53 -16.99
CA LEU A 223 13.66 1.14 -17.33
C LEU A 223 12.63 0.63 -18.36
N VAL A 224 11.34 0.78 -18.10
CA VAL A 224 10.25 0.30 -18.98
C VAL A 224 10.32 0.96 -20.36
N ALA A 225 10.63 2.26 -20.42
CA ALA A 225 10.82 2.97 -21.69
C ALA A 225 11.96 2.37 -22.54
N ARG A 226 12.99 1.80 -21.91
CA ARG A 226 14.16 1.19 -22.58
C ARG A 226 14.03 -0.32 -22.79
N ARG A 227 12.97 -0.94 -22.25
CA ARG A 227 12.72 -2.39 -22.29
C ARG A 227 11.35 -2.68 -22.87
N PRO A 228 11.22 -2.74 -24.21
CA PRO A 228 9.96 -3.01 -24.89
C PRO A 228 9.28 -4.30 -24.42
N ASP A 229 10.06 -5.31 -24.02
CA ASP A 229 9.58 -6.56 -23.46
C ASP A 229 8.85 -6.39 -22.11
N LEU A 230 9.11 -5.31 -21.38
CA LEU A 230 8.43 -4.99 -20.12
C LEU A 230 7.16 -4.16 -20.31
N GLN A 231 7.04 -3.38 -21.40
CA GLN A 231 5.94 -2.40 -21.57
C GLN A 231 4.54 -3.02 -21.51
N THR A 232 4.41 -4.27 -21.98
CA THR A 232 3.15 -5.01 -21.99
C THR A 232 3.30 -6.40 -21.38
N LEU A 233 4.26 -6.60 -20.47
CA LEU A 233 4.48 -7.91 -19.85
C LEU A 233 3.21 -8.34 -19.11
N GLY A 234 2.67 -9.50 -19.46
CA GLY A 234 1.38 -9.98 -18.93
C GLY A 234 0.13 -9.48 -19.65
N GLY A 235 0.29 -8.69 -20.72
CA GLY A 235 -0.81 -8.16 -21.54
C GLY A 235 -1.42 -6.85 -21.04
N ASP A 236 -0.96 -6.32 -19.90
CA ASP A 236 -1.38 -5.03 -19.36
C ASP A 236 -0.31 -3.95 -19.57
N PRO A 237 -0.70 -2.67 -19.72
CA PRO A 237 0.24 -1.55 -19.80
C PRO A 237 1.12 -1.46 -18.55
N ARG A 238 2.43 -1.24 -18.73
CA ARG A 238 3.39 -0.96 -17.64
C ARG A 238 3.96 0.47 -17.71
N SER A 239 3.60 1.24 -18.73
CA SER A 239 3.95 2.64 -18.99
C SER A 239 2.89 3.32 -19.84
#